data_AF-A0A937L4J1-F1
#
_entry.id   AF-A0A937L4J1-F1
#
_cell.length_a   1.000
_cell.length_b   1.000
_cell.length_c   1.000
_cell.angle_alpha   90.00
_cell.angle_beta   90.00
_cell.angle_gamma   90.00
#
_symmetry.space_group_name_H-M   'P 1'
#
loop_
_entity.id
_entity.type
_entity.pdbx_description
1 polymer ?
#
loop_
_entity_poly.entity_id
_entity_poly.type
_entity_poly.pdbx_seq_one_letter_code
_entity_poly.pdbx_strand_id
1 'polypeptide(L)'
;MSFATLGLSESLLRAVTEKGYDTPSPIQAQAIPAVLEGKDVMAAAQTGTGKTAGFTLPLLQRLSKGQPARPNQARALILTPTRELAAQIAENVEAYGRYLSLRSTVVFGGVKINPQMMRLRKGVDVLIATPGRLLDLHQQNAVAFDQLEVLILDEADRMLDMGFIHDIRRILKTLPAKRQNLMFSATFSDDIRDLAKTIVNNPVEISVTPRNSTAVNVTQWIHPVDKNQKRSLLASLIHRHKWEQVLVFSRTKHGANKIAEYLEKNDIQSAAIHGNKSQGARTRALADFKSGRVRVLVATDIAARGLDIEQLPQVVNVDLPEVAQDYVHRIGRTGRAGATGQAISLVCADEMPQLQDIERLIQTLLPRKLVDGFEPTQSLPESRLRAPASPKKPKKPRSDGPRNPAMTGSDSAAAAPTGTKRRRSRNKRRPSSSVA
;
A
#
# COMPACT_ATOMS: atom_id res chain seq x y z
N MET A 1 -27.40 -6.71 -12.86
CA MET A 1 -27.41 -7.54 -11.62
C MET A 1 -27.55 -6.58 -10.45
N SER A 2 -28.43 -6.84 -9.47
CA SER A 2 -28.65 -5.97 -8.31
C SER A 2 -28.06 -6.60 -7.04
N PHE A 3 -27.90 -5.82 -5.96
CA PHE A 3 -27.43 -6.38 -4.67
C PHE A 3 -28.39 -7.43 -4.10
N ALA A 4 -29.69 -7.31 -4.38
CA ALA A 4 -30.71 -8.25 -3.91
C ALA A 4 -30.48 -9.68 -4.44
N THR A 5 -29.83 -9.84 -5.60
CA THR A 5 -29.54 -11.15 -6.18
C THR A 5 -28.30 -11.82 -5.58
N LEU A 6 -27.60 -11.17 -4.63
CA LEU A 6 -26.34 -11.66 -4.05
C LEU A 6 -26.52 -12.43 -2.73
N GLY A 7 -27.76 -12.70 -2.29
CA GLY A 7 -28.03 -13.51 -1.09
C GLY A 7 -27.86 -12.76 0.25
N LEU A 8 -27.94 -11.43 0.23
CA LEU A 8 -27.90 -10.58 1.43
C LEU A 8 -29.29 -10.47 2.08
N SER A 9 -29.33 -10.29 3.41
CA SER A 9 -30.57 -10.04 4.15
C SER A 9 -31.14 -8.64 3.88
N GLU A 10 -32.45 -8.47 4.12
CA GLU A 10 -33.13 -7.17 3.97
C GLU A 10 -32.48 -6.05 4.80
N SER A 11 -32.03 -6.35 6.02
CA SER A 11 -31.31 -5.40 6.88
C SER A 11 -30.04 -4.86 6.22
N LEU A 12 -29.29 -5.71 5.52
CA LEU A 12 -28.08 -5.31 4.80
C LEU A 12 -28.42 -4.58 3.51
N LEU A 13 -29.42 -5.06 2.75
CA LEU A 13 -29.87 -4.40 1.53
C LEU A 13 -30.35 -2.97 1.81
N ARG A 14 -31.09 -2.77 2.89
CA ARG A 14 -31.50 -1.44 3.35
C ARG A 14 -30.29 -0.53 3.60
N ALA A 15 -29.28 -1.00 4.33
CA ALA A 15 -28.07 -0.21 4.59
C ALA A 15 -27.28 0.12 3.31
N VAL A 16 -27.23 -0.82 2.36
CA VAL A 16 -26.60 -0.64 1.04
C VAL A 16 -27.33 0.44 0.23
N THR A 17 -28.67 0.41 0.20
CA THR A 17 -29.49 1.44 -0.48
C THR A 17 -29.33 2.81 0.17
N GLU A 18 -29.31 2.91 1.51
CA GLU A 18 -29.08 4.18 2.22
C GLU A 18 -27.68 4.76 1.98
N LYS A 19 -26.71 3.91 1.65
CA LYS A 19 -25.37 4.33 1.21
C LYS A 19 -25.30 4.78 -0.24
N GLY A 20 -26.39 4.65 -1.01
CA GLY A 20 -26.47 5.03 -2.42
C GLY A 20 -25.81 4.02 -3.36
N TYR A 21 -25.76 2.73 -2.98
CA TYR A 21 -25.25 1.67 -3.84
C TYR A 21 -26.38 1.02 -4.64
N ASP A 22 -26.44 1.33 -5.93
CA ASP A 22 -27.48 0.79 -6.82
C ASP A 22 -27.09 -0.58 -7.40
N THR A 23 -25.87 -0.69 -7.92
CA THR A 23 -25.37 -1.88 -8.62
C THR A 23 -24.06 -2.38 -8.02
N PRO A 24 -23.90 -3.70 -7.79
CA PRO A 24 -22.65 -4.25 -7.30
C PRO A 24 -21.54 -4.10 -8.35
N SER A 25 -20.36 -3.70 -7.90
CA SER A 25 -19.17 -3.67 -8.74
C SER A 25 -18.74 -5.09 -9.14
N PRO A 26 -17.90 -5.25 -10.18
CA PRO A 26 -17.44 -6.57 -10.61
C PRO A 26 -16.75 -7.40 -9.51
N ILE A 27 -16.04 -6.75 -8.57
CA ILE A 27 -15.44 -7.44 -7.43
C ILE A 27 -16.49 -7.86 -6.40
N GLN A 28 -17.51 -7.03 -6.15
CA GLN A 28 -18.60 -7.35 -5.22
C GLN A 28 -19.46 -8.50 -5.74
N ALA A 29 -19.81 -8.48 -7.03
CA ALA A 29 -20.63 -9.50 -7.67
C ALA A 29 -19.99 -10.91 -7.60
N GLN A 30 -18.66 -10.99 -7.61
CA GLN A 30 -17.93 -12.27 -7.52
C GLN A 30 -17.58 -12.63 -6.07
N ALA A 31 -17.13 -11.67 -5.27
CA ALA A 31 -16.65 -11.94 -3.91
C ALA A 31 -17.80 -12.25 -2.94
N ILE A 32 -18.91 -11.51 -3.01
CA ILE A 32 -20.01 -11.64 -2.04
C ILE A 32 -20.56 -13.08 -2.01
N PRO A 33 -20.95 -13.70 -3.15
CA PRO A 33 -21.43 -15.07 -3.16
C PRO A 33 -20.37 -16.08 -2.64
N ALA A 34 -19.12 -15.95 -3.10
CA ALA A 34 -18.05 -16.86 -2.68
C ALA A 34 -17.80 -16.82 -1.16
N VAL A 35 -17.84 -15.64 -0.56
CA VAL A 35 -17.69 -15.48 0.89
C VAL A 35 -18.89 -16.07 1.65
N LEU A 36 -20.12 -15.87 1.14
CA LEU A 36 -21.33 -16.43 1.75
C LEU A 36 -21.36 -17.96 1.72
N GLU A 37 -20.81 -18.58 0.67
CA GLU A 37 -20.61 -20.03 0.56
C GLU A 37 -19.55 -20.58 1.52
N GLY A 38 -18.84 -19.70 2.25
CA GLY A 38 -17.81 -20.09 3.21
C GLY A 38 -16.46 -20.43 2.58
N LYS A 39 -16.25 -20.13 1.30
CA LYS A 39 -14.98 -20.36 0.60
C LYS A 39 -13.95 -19.31 1.02
N ASP A 40 -12.68 -19.70 1.05
CA ASP A 40 -11.59 -18.74 1.11
C ASP A 40 -11.54 -17.94 -0.20
N VAL A 41 -11.15 -16.67 -0.11
CA VAL A 41 -11.12 -15.77 -1.28
C VAL A 41 -9.78 -15.07 -1.34
N MET A 42 -9.21 -15.02 -2.55
CA MET A 42 -8.08 -14.16 -2.87
C MET A 42 -8.50 -13.21 -3.98
N ALA A 43 -8.56 -11.92 -3.68
CA ALA A 43 -9.11 -10.91 -4.57
C ALA A 43 -8.09 -9.79 -4.89
N ALA A 44 -7.84 -9.58 -6.18
CA ALA A 44 -7.06 -8.45 -6.68
C ALA A 44 -7.99 -7.45 -7.37
N ALA A 45 -8.08 -6.28 -6.75
CA ALA A 45 -8.76 -5.14 -7.33
C ALA A 45 -8.09 -3.86 -6.83
N GLN A 46 -8.02 -2.84 -7.68
CA GLN A 46 -7.57 -1.51 -7.26
C GLN A 46 -8.44 -1.01 -6.10
N THR A 47 -7.92 -0.10 -5.28
CA THR A 47 -8.74 0.58 -4.26
C THR A 47 -9.95 1.26 -4.97
N GLY A 48 -11.05 1.54 -4.27
CA GLY A 48 -12.23 2.19 -4.90
C GLY A 48 -13.11 1.34 -5.77
N THR A 49 -12.72 0.10 -6.03
CA THR A 49 -13.57 -0.86 -6.73
C THR A 49 -14.65 -1.45 -5.82
N GLY A 50 -14.76 -0.99 -4.57
CA GLY A 50 -15.76 -1.47 -3.61
C GLY A 50 -15.36 -2.77 -2.89
N LYS A 51 -14.06 -3.08 -2.81
CA LYS A 51 -13.51 -4.24 -2.06
C LYS A 51 -14.05 -4.35 -0.64
N THR A 52 -14.10 -3.23 0.09
CA THR A 52 -14.57 -3.20 1.48
C THR A 52 -15.99 -3.72 1.60
N ALA A 53 -16.93 -3.25 0.77
CA ALA A 53 -18.29 -3.80 0.74
C ALA A 53 -18.30 -5.28 0.32
N GLY A 54 -17.41 -5.67 -0.61
CA GLY A 54 -17.27 -7.05 -1.09
C GLY A 54 -16.95 -8.08 0.00
N PHE A 55 -16.23 -7.69 1.06
CA PHE A 55 -15.97 -8.58 2.21
C PHE A 55 -16.81 -8.27 3.44
N THR A 56 -17.17 -7.01 3.70
CA THR A 56 -17.92 -6.63 4.92
C THR A 56 -19.37 -7.07 4.86
N LEU A 57 -20.07 -6.92 3.73
CA LEU A 57 -21.46 -7.34 3.59
C LEU A 57 -21.67 -8.85 3.87
N PRO A 58 -20.93 -9.76 3.22
CA PRO A 58 -21.08 -11.19 3.49
C PRO A 58 -20.55 -11.58 4.88
N LEU A 59 -19.55 -10.88 5.41
CA LEU A 59 -19.10 -11.07 6.79
C LEU A 59 -20.22 -10.77 7.80
N LEU A 60 -20.86 -9.61 7.68
CA LEU A 60 -21.94 -9.19 8.58
C LEU A 60 -23.15 -10.12 8.49
N GLN A 61 -23.48 -10.58 7.27
CA GLN A 61 -24.53 -11.59 7.04
C GLN A 61 -24.23 -12.91 7.75
N ARG A 62 -22.97 -13.34 7.76
CA ARG A 62 -22.55 -14.57 8.44
C ARG A 62 -22.61 -14.40 9.96
N LEU A 63 -22.08 -13.29 10.46
CA LEU A 63 -22.02 -13.04 11.90
C LEU A 63 -23.41 -12.82 12.53
N SER A 64 -24.35 -12.21 11.80
CA SER A 64 -25.71 -11.94 12.31
C SER A 64 -26.50 -13.20 12.65
N LYS A 65 -26.11 -14.36 12.10
CA LYS A 65 -26.73 -15.67 12.37
C LYS A 65 -26.12 -16.43 13.55
N GLY A 66 -25.01 -15.94 14.10
CA GLY A 66 -24.29 -16.61 15.18
C GLY A 66 -24.46 -15.93 16.54
N GLN A 67 -23.91 -16.57 17.58
CA GLN A 67 -23.95 -16.04 18.94
C GLN A 67 -22.98 -14.86 19.11
N PRO A 68 -23.31 -13.86 19.95
CA PRO A 68 -22.41 -12.74 20.23
C PRO A 68 -21.06 -13.20 20.81
N ALA A 69 -20.00 -12.45 20.51
CA ALA A 69 -18.68 -12.70 21.09
C ALA A 69 -18.67 -12.64 22.63
N ARG A 70 -17.96 -13.58 23.26
CA ARG A 70 -17.69 -13.58 24.72
C ARG A 70 -16.73 -12.45 25.11
N PRO A 71 -16.67 -12.05 26.40
CA PRO A 71 -15.69 -11.09 26.89
C PRO A 71 -14.26 -11.36 26.39
N ASN A 72 -13.57 -10.31 25.92
CA ASN A 72 -12.22 -10.36 25.36
C ASN A 72 -12.06 -11.31 24.14
N GLN A 73 -13.14 -11.68 23.45
CA GLN A 73 -13.09 -12.49 22.23
C GLN A 73 -13.47 -11.67 21.00
N ALA A 74 -12.99 -12.11 19.83
CA ALA A 74 -13.39 -11.61 18.52
C ALA A 74 -13.88 -12.75 17.63
N ARG A 75 -14.99 -12.55 16.90
CA ARG A 75 -15.51 -13.53 15.91
C ARG A 75 -14.97 -13.31 14.51
N ALA A 76 -14.65 -12.07 14.15
CA ALA A 76 -13.96 -11.75 12.91
C ALA A 76 -12.84 -10.75 13.14
N LEU A 77 -11.73 -10.94 12.42
CA LEU A 77 -10.56 -10.09 12.49
C LEU A 77 -10.25 -9.54 11.10
N ILE A 78 -10.23 -8.22 10.98
CA ILE A 78 -9.83 -7.51 9.77
C ILE A 78 -8.49 -6.82 10.03
N LEU A 79 -7.44 -7.32 9.38
CA LEU A 79 -6.11 -6.73 9.40
C LEU A 79 -5.94 -5.77 8.24
N THR A 80 -5.40 -4.60 8.52
CA THR A 80 -5.16 -3.55 7.53
C THR A 80 -3.87 -2.78 7.88
N PRO A 81 -3.11 -2.27 6.90
CA PRO A 81 -1.76 -1.75 7.14
C PRO A 81 -1.73 -0.42 7.91
N THR A 82 -2.75 0.42 7.78
CA THR A 82 -2.73 1.77 8.31
C THR A 82 -3.91 2.06 9.22
N ARG A 83 -3.73 3.05 10.09
CA ARG A 83 -4.76 3.48 11.05
C ARG A 83 -5.94 4.13 10.33
N GLU A 84 -5.63 4.83 9.24
CA GLU A 84 -6.59 5.53 8.41
C GLU A 84 -7.53 4.54 7.71
N LEU A 85 -6.98 3.48 7.12
CA LEU A 85 -7.79 2.38 6.57
C LEU A 85 -8.59 1.66 7.64
N ALA A 86 -7.98 1.41 8.81
CA ALA A 86 -8.68 0.77 9.91
C ALA A 86 -9.91 1.58 10.34
N ALA A 87 -9.79 2.91 10.43
CA ALA A 87 -10.90 3.79 10.72
C ALA A 87 -11.97 3.75 9.61
N GLN A 88 -11.58 3.80 8.33
CA GLN A 88 -12.52 3.74 7.20
C GLN A 88 -13.27 2.41 7.12
N ILE A 89 -12.58 1.29 7.35
CA ILE A 89 -13.22 -0.02 7.40
C ILE A 89 -14.21 -0.05 8.58
N ALA A 90 -13.86 0.53 9.72
CA ALA A 90 -14.77 0.61 10.86
C ALA A 90 -16.03 1.43 10.56
N GLU A 91 -15.90 2.60 9.91
CA GLU A 91 -17.03 3.41 9.45
C GLU A 91 -17.93 2.65 8.47
N ASN A 92 -17.33 1.88 7.55
CA ASN A 92 -18.05 1.02 6.62
C ASN A 92 -18.79 -0.11 7.35
N VAL A 93 -18.13 -0.80 8.28
CA VAL A 93 -18.72 -1.87 9.09
C VAL A 93 -19.90 -1.35 9.91
N GLU A 94 -19.76 -0.18 10.55
CA GLU A 94 -20.83 0.46 11.30
C GLU A 94 -22.01 0.84 10.40
N ALA A 95 -21.74 1.41 9.23
CA ALA A 95 -22.79 1.81 8.31
C ALA A 95 -23.56 0.61 7.73
N TYR A 96 -22.85 -0.41 7.23
CA TYR A 96 -23.50 -1.61 6.69
C TYR A 96 -24.20 -2.42 7.79
N GLY A 97 -23.64 -2.41 9.00
CA GLY A 97 -24.18 -3.12 10.16
C GLY A 97 -25.28 -2.38 10.91
N ARG A 98 -25.70 -1.19 10.47
CA ARG A 98 -26.64 -0.29 11.21
C ARG A 98 -27.93 -0.98 11.65
N TYR A 99 -28.42 -1.94 10.88
CA TYR A 99 -29.66 -2.69 11.14
C TYR A 99 -29.41 -4.08 11.73
N LEU A 100 -28.20 -4.35 12.24
CA LEU A 100 -27.80 -5.62 12.84
C LEU A 100 -27.34 -5.41 14.29
N SER A 101 -27.62 -6.39 15.15
CA SER A 101 -27.17 -6.40 16.54
C SER A 101 -25.74 -6.94 16.68
N LEU A 102 -24.77 -6.32 15.99
CA LEU A 102 -23.36 -6.71 16.00
C LEU A 102 -22.50 -5.63 16.65
N ARG A 103 -21.49 -6.05 17.44
CA ARG A 103 -20.53 -5.14 18.06
C ARG A 103 -19.24 -5.12 17.24
N SER A 104 -18.78 -3.93 16.88
CA SER A 104 -17.49 -3.74 16.23
C SER A 104 -16.60 -2.78 17.00
N THR A 105 -15.29 -2.91 16.83
CA THR A 105 -14.33 -1.89 17.30
C THR A 105 -13.11 -1.87 16.39
N VAL A 106 -12.41 -0.74 16.41
CA VAL A 106 -11.13 -0.54 15.75
C VAL A 106 -10.00 -0.34 16.76
N VAL A 107 -8.86 -0.97 16.51
CA VAL A 107 -7.65 -0.87 17.34
C VAL A 107 -6.41 -0.60 16.49
N PHE A 108 -5.68 0.47 16.83
CA PHE A 108 -4.45 0.82 16.14
C PHE A 108 -3.48 1.59 17.04
N GLY A 109 -2.21 1.65 16.61
CA GLY A 109 -1.11 2.31 17.33
C GLY A 109 -1.26 3.83 17.50
N GLY A 110 -0.36 4.45 18.26
CA GLY A 110 -0.26 5.93 18.38
C GLY A 110 -1.41 6.63 19.11
N VAL A 111 -2.28 5.87 19.74
CA VAL A 111 -3.24 6.34 20.76
C VAL A 111 -3.13 5.45 22.00
N LYS A 112 -3.66 5.92 23.14
CA LYS A 112 -3.61 5.17 24.41
C LYS A 112 -4.21 3.77 24.24
N ILE A 113 -3.56 2.76 24.82
CA ILE A 113 -3.99 1.37 24.71
C ILE A 113 -5.16 1.03 25.64
N ASN A 114 -5.18 1.59 26.86
CA ASN A 114 -6.21 1.29 27.87
C ASN A 114 -7.64 1.50 27.36
N PRO A 115 -8.00 2.60 26.66
CA PRO A 115 -9.35 2.76 26.10
C PRO A 115 -9.72 1.70 25.05
N GLN A 116 -8.74 1.09 24.38
CA GLN A 116 -8.97 -0.01 23.44
C GLN A 116 -9.19 -1.32 24.20
N MET A 117 -8.39 -1.59 25.25
CA MET A 117 -8.60 -2.75 26.14
C MET A 117 -10.00 -2.72 26.78
N MET A 118 -10.44 -1.55 27.26
CA MET A 118 -11.75 -1.40 27.88
C MET A 118 -12.90 -1.74 26.93
N ARG A 119 -12.78 -1.41 25.64
CA ARG A 119 -13.79 -1.76 24.62
C ARG A 119 -13.87 -3.26 24.37
N LEU A 120 -12.74 -3.97 24.44
CA LEU A 120 -12.66 -5.41 24.20
C LEU A 120 -13.26 -6.26 25.34
N ARG A 121 -13.37 -5.70 26.56
CA ARG A 121 -13.94 -6.41 27.73
C ARG A 121 -15.34 -6.97 27.53
N LYS A 122 -16.15 -6.35 26.67
CA LYS A 122 -17.51 -6.83 26.39
C LYS A 122 -17.55 -7.95 25.34
N GLY A 123 -16.45 -8.20 24.62
CA GLY A 123 -16.44 -9.00 23.41
C GLY A 123 -16.89 -8.21 22.18
N VAL A 124 -16.33 -8.53 21.03
CA VAL A 124 -16.64 -7.85 19.76
C VAL A 124 -16.85 -8.87 18.64
N ASP A 125 -17.87 -8.67 17.82
CA ASP A 125 -18.14 -9.56 16.69
C ASP A 125 -17.18 -9.26 15.53
N VAL A 126 -16.85 -7.98 15.31
CA VAL A 126 -15.86 -7.55 14.31
C VAL A 126 -14.76 -6.70 14.94
N LEU A 127 -13.52 -7.18 14.88
CA LEU A 127 -12.33 -6.44 15.29
C LEU A 127 -11.54 -5.99 14.06
N ILE A 128 -11.40 -4.67 13.88
CA ILE A 128 -10.53 -4.08 12.85
C ILE A 128 -9.22 -3.66 13.51
N ALA A 129 -8.08 -4.07 12.96
CA ALA A 129 -6.80 -3.84 13.60
C ALA A 129 -5.62 -3.59 12.65
N THR A 130 -4.67 -2.76 13.10
CA THR A 130 -3.31 -2.74 12.54
C THR A 130 -2.45 -3.80 13.23
N PRO A 131 -1.57 -4.54 12.52
CA PRO A 131 -0.86 -5.72 13.05
C PRO A 131 -0.14 -5.50 14.40
N GLY A 132 0.71 -4.47 14.49
CA GLY A 132 1.48 -4.20 15.72
C GLY A 132 0.60 -3.98 16.95
N ARG A 133 -0.46 -3.16 16.84
CA ARG A 133 -1.38 -2.92 17.97
C ARG A 133 -2.16 -4.18 18.36
N LEU A 134 -2.52 -5.02 17.40
CA LEU A 134 -3.20 -6.28 17.72
C LEU A 134 -2.31 -7.18 18.59
N LEU A 135 -1.03 -7.29 18.23
CA LEU A 135 -0.05 -8.05 19.00
C LEU A 135 0.13 -7.48 20.40
N ASP A 136 0.21 -6.16 20.56
CA ASP A 136 0.29 -5.52 21.89
C ASP A 136 -0.91 -5.89 22.77
N LEU A 137 -2.12 -5.79 22.22
CA LEU A 137 -3.37 -6.09 22.94
C LEU A 137 -3.46 -7.58 23.30
N HIS A 138 -3.06 -8.46 22.40
CA HIS A 138 -3.02 -9.90 22.65
C HIS A 138 -2.00 -10.25 23.75
N GLN A 139 -0.79 -9.67 23.70
CA GLN A 139 0.24 -9.87 24.74
C GLN A 139 -0.22 -9.37 26.12
N GLN A 140 -1.06 -8.34 26.19
CA GLN A 140 -1.65 -7.85 27.43
C GLN A 140 -2.92 -8.62 27.84
N ASN A 141 -3.23 -9.76 27.21
CA ASN A 141 -4.43 -10.56 27.44
C ASN A 141 -5.74 -9.77 27.30
N ALA A 142 -5.75 -8.69 26.50
CA ALA A 142 -6.93 -7.87 26.26
C ALA A 142 -7.86 -8.46 25.18
N VAL A 143 -7.32 -9.33 24.32
CA VAL A 143 -8.10 -10.07 23.32
C VAL A 143 -7.49 -11.45 23.06
N ALA A 144 -8.37 -12.43 22.90
CA ALA A 144 -8.08 -13.78 22.43
C ALA A 144 -8.98 -14.13 21.23
N PHE A 145 -8.62 -15.20 20.52
CA PHE A 145 -9.20 -15.54 19.21
C PHE A 145 -9.84 -16.92 19.17
N ASP A 146 -10.20 -17.49 20.33
CA ASP A 146 -10.77 -18.83 20.44
C ASP A 146 -12.11 -18.95 19.69
N GLN A 147 -12.85 -17.83 19.57
CA GLN A 147 -14.11 -17.74 18.82
C GLN A 147 -13.96 -17.20 17.40
N LEU A 148 -12.73 -17.04 16.89
CA LEU A 148 -12.53 -16.44 15.58
C LEU A 148 -13.01 -17.37 14.45
N GLU A 149 -13.96 -16.89 13.67
CA GLU A 149 -14.56 -17.59 12.53
C GLU A 149 -13.98 -17.13 11.19
N VAL A 150 -13.59 -15.85 11.08
CA VAL A 150 -13.15 -15.23 9.83
C VAL A 150 -11.91 -14.35 10.03
N LEU A 151 -10.89 -14.54 9.20
CA LEU A 151 -9.74 -13.65 9.06
C LEU A 151 -9.81 -12.93 7.70
N ILE A 152 -9.62 -11.61 7.71
CA ILE A 152 -9.54 -10.79 6.51
C ILE A 152 -8.22 -10.01 6.54
N LEU A 153 -7.45 -10.07 5.45
CA LEU A 153 -6.30 -9.20 5.20
C LEU A 153 -6.66 -8.24 4.08
N ASP A 154 -6.82 -6.96 4.41
CA ASP A 154 -7.07 -5.90 3.43
C ASP A 154 -5.78 -5.13 3.14
N GLU A 155 -5.56 -4.82 1.86
CA GLU A 155 -4.31 -4.28 1.33
C GLU A 155 -3.07 -5.08 1.76
N ALA A 156 -3.13 -6.40 1.50
CA ALA A 156 -2.06 -7.33 1.87
C ALA A 156 -0.70 -6.98 1.26
N ASP A 157 -0.68 -6.46 0.03
CA ASP A 157 0.52 -5.94 -0.65
C ASP A 157 1.17 -4.83 0.16
N ARG A 158 0.37 -3.86 0.60
CA ARG A 158 0.87 -2.76 1.42
C ARG A 158 1.38 -3.22 2.78
N MET A 159 0.76 -4.23 3.38
CA MET A 159 1.28 -4.80 4.62
C MET A 159 2.68 -5.42 4.44
N LEU A 160 2.92 -6.08 3.30
CA LEU A 160 4.24 -6.61 2.96
C LEU A 160 5.25 -5.48 2.72
N ASP A 161 4.89 -4.46 1.94
CA ASP A 161 5.75 -3.30 1.65
C ASP A 161 6.17 -2.55 2.92
N MET A 162 5.31 -2.55 3.95
CA MET A 162 5.57 -1.94 5.25
C MET A 162 6.34 -2.86 6.23
N GLY A 163 6.70 -4.08 5.80
CA GLY A 163 7.46 -5.02 6.60
C GLY A 163 6.64 -5.76 7.67
N PHE A 164 5.30 -5.71 7.62
CA PHE A 164 4.44 -6.37 8.61
C PHE A 164 4.37 -7.89 8.46
N ILE A 165 5.09 -8.50 7.52
CA ILE A 165 5.11 -9.96 7.32
C ILE A 165 5.42 -10.74 8.59
N HIS A 166 6.37 -10.26 9.40
CA HIS A 166 6.73 -10.91 10.66
C HIS A 166 5.60 -10.82 11.68
N ASP A 167 4.95 -9.67 11.79
CA ASP A 167 3.82 -9.46 12.69
C ASP A 167 2.61 -10.29 12.27
N ILE A 168 2.29 -10.34 10.97
CA ILE A 168 1.22 -11.19 10.42
C ILE A 168 1.49 -12.65 10.77
N ARG A 169 2.70 -13.16 10.54
CA ARG A 169 3.06 -14.54 10.89
C ARG A 169 2.90 -14.83 12.38
N ARG A 170 3.20 -13.86 13.26
CA ARG A 170 2.97 -14.00 14.71
C ARG A 170 1.48 -14.04 15.04
N ILE A 171 0.69 -13.16 14.43
CA ILE A 171 -0.77 -13.14 14.61
C ILE A 171 -1.36 -14.47 14.19
N LEU A 172 -1.03 -14.99 13.00
CA LEU A 172 -1.56 -16.25 12.48
C LEU A 172 -1.36 -17.43 13.43
N LYS A 173 -0.24 -17.47 14.18
CA LYS A 173 0.03 -18.51 15.19
C LYS A 173 -0.91 -18.46 16.40
N THR A 174 -1.56 -17.33 16.64
CA THR A 174 -2.52 -17.14 17.74
C THR A 174 -3.96 -17.43 17.32
N LEU A 175 -4.21 -17.66 16.02
CA LEU A 175 -5.54 -17.86 15.47
C LEU A 175 -5.90 -19.34 15.39
N PRO A 176 -7.19 -19.71 15.52
CA PRO A 176 -7.65 -21.08 15.38
C PRO A 176 -7.41 -21.59 13.95
N ALA A 177 -7.02 -22.86 13.82
CA ALA A 177 -6.70 -23.46 12.52
C ALA A 177 -7.90 -23.49 11.56
N LYS A 178 -9.10 -23.77 12.08
CA LYS A 178 -10.35 -23.78 11.31
C LYS A 178 -11.02 -22.41 11.34
N ARG A 179 -10.90 -21.68 10.24
CA ARG A 179 -11.53 -20.37 10.01
C ARG A 179 -11.60 -20.11 8.50
N GLN A 180 -12.48 -19.22 8.07
CA GLN A 180 -12.49 -18.71 6.70
C GLN A 180 -11.43 -17.61 6.56
N ASN A 181 -10.64 -17.62 5.49
CA ASN A 181 -9.60 -16.64 5.24
C ASN A 181 -9.87 -15.89 3.93
N LEU A 182 -9.88 -14.56 4.02
CA LEU A 182 -10.06 -13.69 2.87
C LEU A 182 -8.84 -12.77 2.73
N MET A 183 -8.29 -12.67 1.53
CA MET A 183 -7.15 -11.79 1.25
C MET A 183 -7.47 -10.86 0.09
N PHE A 184 -7.39 -9.55 0.34
CA PHE A 184 -7.64 -8.50 -0.61
C PHE A 184 -6.37 -7.68 -0.83
N SER A 185 -6.03 -7.47 -2.10
CA SER A 185 -4.81 -6.78 -2.53
C SER A 185 -5.11 -5.89 -3.74
N ALA A 186 -4.24 -4.92 -4.05
CA ALA A 186 -4.31 -4.24 -5.34
C ALA A 186 -3.73 -5.10 -6.46
N THR A 187 -2.77 -5.97 -6.14
CA THR A 187 -2.06 -6.81 -7.12
C THR A 187 -1.84 -8.24 -6.63
N PHE A 188 -1.59 -9.16 -7.55
CA PHE A 188 -1.10 -10.52 -7.28
C PHE A 188 0.38 -10.65 -7.64
N SER A 189 1.24 -9.90 -6.96
CA SER A 189 2.68 -10.12 -7.01
C SER A 189 3.03 -11.54 -6.50
N ASP A 190 4.21 -12.03 -6.87
CA ASP A 190 4.67 -13.35 -6.41
C ASP A 190 4.76 -13.40 -4.87
N ASP A 191 5.21 -12.31 -4.23
CA ASP A 191 5.26 -12.19 -2.77
C ASP A 191 3.86 -12.30 -2.13
N ILE A 192 2.82 -11.74 -2.77
CA ILE A 192 1.44 -11.86 -2.32
C ILE A 192 0.93 -13.28 -2.48
N ARG A 193 1.26 -13.95 -3.59
CA ARG A 193 0.90 -15.35 -3.81
C ARG A 193 1.60 -16.25 -2.79
N ASP A 194 2.85 -15.96 -2.45
CA ASP A 194 3.59 -16.71 -1.44
C ASP A 194 3.03 -16.50 -0.03
N LEU A 195 2.62 -15.27 0.30
CA LEU A 195 1.86 -15.02 1.53
C LEU A 195 0.55 -15.80 1.54
N ALA A 196 -0.21 -15.76 0.44
CA ALA A 196 -1.50 -16.43 0.29
C ALA A 196 -1.40 -17.93 0.62
N LYS A 197 -0.38 -18.61 0.09
CA LYS A 197 -0.14 -20.05 0.32
C LYS A 197 -0.04 -20.42 1.79
N THR A 198 0.31 -19.47 2.67
CA THR A 198 0.42 -19.71 4.12
C THR A 198 -0.87 -19.44 4.90
N ILE A 199 -1.88 -18.86 4.25
CA ILE A 199 -3.07 -18.29 4.92
C ILE A 199 -4.36 -18.90 4.40
N VAL A 200 -4.56 -18.90 3.08
CA VAL A 200 -5.80 -19.37 2.44
C VAL A 200 -5.67 -20.81 1.99
N ASN A 201 -6.80 -21.54 1.98
CA ASN A 201 -6.88 -22.93 1.54
C ASN A 201 -7.83 -23.07 0.36
N ASN A 202 -7.30 -23.47 -0.81
CA ASN A 202 -8.05 -23.58 -2.08
C ASN A 202 -8.96 -22.36 -2.35
N PRO A 203 -8.40 -21.13 -2.38
CA PRO A 203 -9.19 -19.91 -2.50
C PRO A 203 -9.83 -19.76 -3.88
N VAL A 204 -10.99 -19.10 -3.93
CA VAL A 204 -11.49 -18.52 -5.17
C VAL A 204 -10.61 -17.32 -5.53
N GLU A 205 -9.89 -17.39 -6.65
CA GLU A 205 -9.12 -16.27 -7.18
C GLU A 205 -10.01 -15.35 -8.01
N ILE A 206 -10.12 -14.09 -7.59
CA ILE A 206 -10.89 -13.05 -8.29
C ILE A 206 -9.93 -11.95 -8.72
N SER A 207 -9.87 -11.65 -10.02
CA SER A 207 -9.05 -10.57 -10.57
C SER A 207 -9.88 -9.71 -11.50
N VAL A 208 -10.10 -8.45 -11.12
CA VAL A 208 -10.85 -7.46 -11.92
C VAL A 208 -9.94 -6.39 -12.54
N THR A 209 -8.63 -6.43 -12.27
CA THR A 209 -7.65 -5.51 -12.87
C THR A 209 -6.75 -6.28 -13.84
N PRO A 210 -6.58 -5.84 -15.09
CA PRO A 210 -5.55 -6.38 -15.96
C PRO A 210 -4.15 -6.17 -15.36
N ARG A 211 -3.23 -7.12 -15.56
CA ARG A 211 -1.81 -6.91 -15.18
C ARG A 211 -1.30 -5.66 -15.91
N ASN A 212 -0.80 -4.69 -15.15
CA ASN A 212 -0.11 -3.48 -15.64
C ASN A 212 -0.95 -2.45 -16.41
N SER A 213 -2.29 -2.40 -16.26
CA SER A 213 -2.99 -1.23 -16.80
C SER A 213 -2.66 -0.01 -15.92
N THR A 214 -1.85 0.91 -16.45
CA THR A 214 -1.94 2.33 -16.08
C THR A 214 -3.41 2.70 -16.01
N ALA A 215 -3.79 3.57 -15.07
CA ALA A 215 -5.15 4.04 -14.96
C ALA A 215 -5.55 4.65 -16.32
N VAL A 216 -6.32 3.90 -17.11
CA VAL A 216 -6.62 4.20 -18.53
C VAL A 216 -7.26 5.59 -18.68
N ASN A 217 -7.82 6.12 -17.58
CA ASN A 217 -8.55 7.38 -17.51
C ASN A 217 -7.76 8.53 -16.83
N VAL A 218 -6.44 8.42 -16.65
CA VAL A 218 -5.62 9.48 -16.05
C VAL A 218 -4.69 10.11 -17.08
N THR A 219 -4.94 11.39 -17.41
CA THR A 219 -4.06 12.20 -18.24
C THR A 219 -2.82 12.58 -17.43
N GLN A 220 -1.64 12.23 -17.95
CA GLN A 220 -0.36 12.39 -17.25
C GLN A 220 0.59 13.26 -18.06
N TRP A 221 1.31 14.16 -17.39
CA TRP A 221 2.43 14.89 -17.98
C TRP A 221 3.40 15.38 -16.89
N ILE A 222 4.56 15.86 -17.32
CA ILE A 222 5.54 16.50 -16.44
C ILE A 222 5.70 17.97 -16.77
N HIS A 223 5.99 18.76 -15.74
CA HIS A 223 6.53 20.10 -15.85
C HIS A 223 8.00 20.06 -15.42
N PRO A 224 8.96 20.14 -16.37
CA PRO A 224 10.36 20.38 -16.04
C PRO A 224 10.49 21.71 -15.30
N VAL A 225 11.13 21.72 -14.13
CA VAL A 225 11.25 22.91 -13.28
C VAL A 225 12.42 22.76 -12.31
N ASP A 226 13.06 23.88 -11.96
CA ASP A 226 14.12 23.88 -10.94
C ASP A 226 13.56 23.58 -9.54
N LYS A 227 14.37 22.87 -8.74
CA LYS A 227 13.97 22.38 -7.41
C LYS A 227 13.47 23.47 -6.46
N ASN A 228 14.09 24.65 -6.50
CA ASN A 228 13.70 25.80 -5.69
C ASN A 228 12.36 26.42 -6.13
N GLN A 229 11.98 26.28 -7.41
CA GLN A 229 10.79 26.88 -7.99
C GLN A 229 9.53 26.00 -7.89
N LYS A 230 9.67 24.69 -7.65
CA LYS A 230 8.55 23.73 -7.57
C LYS A 230 7.35 24.19 -6.74
N ARG A 231 7.58 24.82 -5.58
CA ARG A 231 6.51 25.31 -4.68
C ARG A 231 5.75 26.50 -5.28
N SER A 232 6.48 27.42 -5.89
CA SER A 232 5.90 28.58 -6.58
C SER A 232 5.12 28.12 -7.82
N LEU A 233 5.67 27.19 -8.61
CA LEU A 233 4.98 26.61 -9.74
C LEU A 233 3.68 25.91 -9.32
N LEU A 234 3.70 25.12 -8.24
CA LEU A 234 2.50 24.49 -7.70
C LEU A 234 1.41 25.53 -7.38
N ALA A 235 1.75 26.60 -6.66
CA ALA A 235 0.80 27.65 -6.32
C ALA A 235 0.24 28.35 -7.58
N SER A 236 1.11 28.66 -8.54
CA SER A 236 0.74 29.24 -9.84
C SER A 236 -0.25 28.37 -10.60
N LEU A 237 -0.01 27.06 -10.68
CA LEU A 237 -0.91 26.10 -11.34
C LEU A 237 -2.28 26.02 -10.64
N ILE A 238 -2.30 25.96 -9.30
CA ILE A 238 -3.54 25.92 -8.50
C ILE A 238 -4.40 27.17 -8.75
N HIS A 239 -3.78 28.35 -8.79
CA HIS A 239 -4.49 29.61 -9.04
C HIS A 239 -4.95 29.72 -10.50
N ARG A 240 -4.05 29.50 -11.46
CA ARG A 240 -4.31 29.62 -12.91
C ARG A 240 -5.44 28.70 -13.37
N HIS A 241 -5.45 27.47 -12.87
CA HIS A 241 -6.45 26.46 -13.24
C HIS A 241 -7.61 26.35 -12.25
N LYS A 242 -7.65 27.17 -11.20
CA LYS A 242 -8.71 27.20 -10.19
C LYS A 242 -9.04 25.81 -9.61
N TRP A 243 -8.03 24.97 -9.37
CA TRP A 243 -8.26 23.60 -8.88
C TRP A 243 -8.87 23.56 -7.48
N GLU A 244 -10.02 22.94 -7.28
CA GLU A 244 -10.72 22.99 -5.98
C GLU A 244 -10.31 21.90 -4.98
N GLN A 245 -9.81 20.76 -5.47
CA GLN A 245 -9.28 19.69 -4.63
C GLN A 245 -8.03 19.08 -5.25
N VAL A 246 -6.91 19.17 -4.53
CA VAL A 246 -5.61 18.71 -5.02
C VAL A 246 -4.91 17.86 -3.96
N LEU A 247 -4.51 16.65 -4.34
CA LEU A 247 -3.61 15.84 -3.53
C LEU A 247 -2.18 16.00 -4.03
N VAL A 248 -1.33 16.52 -3.15
CA VAL A 248 0.06 16.82 -3.44
C VAL A 248 0.96 15.82 -2.74
N PHE A 249 1.88 15.20 -3.47
CA PHE A 249 2.86 14.28 -2.92
C PHE A 249 4.22 14.94 -2.74
N SER A 250 4.80 14.78 -1.55
CA SER A 250 6.18 15.15 -1.24
C SER A 250 6.95 13.98 -0.67
N ARG A 251 8.25 13.94 -0.96
CA ARG A 251 9.17 12.88 -0.52
C ARG A 251 9.32 12.84 1.00
N THR A 252 9.30 13.99 1.66
CA THR A 252 9.64 14.08 3.10
C THR A 252 8.57 14.79 3.91
N LYS A 253 8.45 14.43 5.19
CA LYS A 253 7.57 15.08 6.15
C LYS A 253 7.85 16.58 6.32
N HIS A 254 9.12 16.97 6.28
CA HIS A 254 9.52 18.38 6.36
C HIS A 254 9.19 19.13 5.07
N GLY A 255 9.37 18.49 3.91
CA GLY A 255 8.92 19.02 2.62
C GLY A 255 7.41 19.25 2.60
N ALA A 256 6.63 18.28 3.07
CA ALA A 256 5.17 18.39 3.15
C ALA A 256 4.71 19.61 3.98
N ASN A 257 5.30 19.84 5.16
CA ASN A 257 4.98 21.05 5.94
C ASN A 257 5.40 22.33 5.22
N LYS A 258 6.62 22.39 4.65
CA LYS A 258 7.10 23.57 3.91
C LYS A 258 6.24 23.90 2.70
N ILE A 259 5.69 22.90 2.02
CA ILE A 259 4.76 23.10 0.90
C ILE A 259 3.44 23.65 1.43
N ALA A 260 2.86 23.03 2.46
CA ALA A 260 1.59 23.49 3.04
C ALA A 260 1.69 24.94 3.57
N GLU A 261 2.72 25.25 4.36
CA GLU A 261 2.97 26.61 4.87
C GLU A 261 3.17 27.63 3.75
N TYR A 262 3.82 27.23 2.65
CA TYR A 262 3.99 28.10 1.48
C TYR A 262 2.65 28.36 0.79
N LEU A 263 1.82 27.34 0.61
CA LEU A 263 0.50 27.47 0.00
C LEU A 263 -0.43 28.35 0.86
N GLU A 264 -0.43 28.17 2.18
CA GLU A 264 -1.21 29.01 3.11
C GLU A 264 -0.82 30.49 3.00
N LYS A 265 0.47 30.80 2.91
CA LYS A 265 0.98 32.17 2.70
C LYS A 265 0.61 32.78 1.35
N ASN A 266 0.13 31.97 0.41
CA ASN A 266 -0.32 32.39 -0.92
C ASN A 266 -1.83 32.18 -1.08
N ASP A 267 -2.58 32.27 0.03
CA ASP A 267 -4.04 32.21 0.08
C ASP A 267 -4.65 30.92 -0.48
N ILE A 268 -3.95 29.79 -0.31
CA ILE A 268 -4.43 28.46 -0.66
C ILE A 268 -4.57 27.65 0.63
N GLN A 269 -5.81 27.34 1.04
CA GLN A 269 -6.06 26.50 2.22
C GLN A 269 -5.44 25.13 2.01
N SER A 270 -4.46 24.78 2.83
CA SER A 270 -3.74 23.52 2.69
C SER A 270 -3.51 22.85 4.05
N ALA A 271 -3.29 21.54 4.03
CA ALA A 271 -2.92 20.80 5.23
C ALA A 271 -1.89 19.73 4.90
N ALA A 272 -0.94 19.48 5.82
CA ALA A 272 0.04 18.41 5.67
C ALA A 272 -0.36 17.14 6.45
N ILE A 273 -0.28 15.97 5.81
CA ILE A 273 -0.51 14.65 6.41
C ILE A 273 0.73 13.75 6.26
N HIS A 274 1.35 13.41 7.38
CA HIS A 274 2.57 12.58 7.41
C HIS A 274 2.72 11.86 8.77
N GLY A 275 3.63 10.88 8.86
CA GLY A 275 3.81 10.04 10.07
C GLY A 275 4.15 10.79 11.37
N ASN A 276 4.76 11.98 11.28
CA ASN A 276 5.03 12.84 12.45
C ASN A 276 3.82 13.66 12.95
N LYS A 277 2.68 13.69 12.24
CA LYS A 277 1.47 14.37 12.76
C LYS A 277 0.77 13.46 13.78
N SER A 278 0.15 14.05 14.78
CA SER A 278 -0.68 13.30 15.73
C SER A 278 -1.87 12.66 15.00
N GLN A 279 -2.41 11.55 15.53
CA GLN A 279 -3.53 10.88 14.87
C GLN A 279 -4.74 11.80 14.72
N GLY A 280 -5.08 12.58 15.76
CA GLY A 280 -6.17 13.55 15.70
C GLY A 280 -5.96 14.61 14.62
N ALA A 281 -4.72 15.09 14.43
CA ALA A 281 -4.40 16.03 13.35
C ALA A 281 -4.55 15.39 11.97
N ARG A 282 -4.13 14.13 11.79
CA ARG A 282 -4.29 13.39 10.52
C ARG A 282 -5.76 13.18 10.19
N THR A 283 -6.56 12.72 11.15
CA THR A 283 -8.01 12.53 10.99
C THR A 283 -8.71 13.84 10.66
N ARG A 284 -8.38 14.94 11.35
CA ARG A 284 -8.93 16.27 11.06
C ARG A 284 -8.56 16.76 9.67
N ALA A 285 -7.28 16.71 9.29
CA ALA A 285 -6.83 17.15 7.96
C ALA A 285 -7.55 16.37 6.84
N LEU A 286 -7.75 15.07 7.03
CA LEU A 286 -8.52 14.24 6.09
C LEU A 286 -9.98 14.66 6.01
N ALA A 287 -10.66 14.85 7.15
CA ALA A 287 -12.05 15.28 7.21
C ALA A 287 -12.24 16.69 6.60
N ASP A 288 -11.34 17.62 6.89
CA ASP A 288 -11.37 18.98 6.38
C ASP A 288 -11.18 18.99 4.86
N PHE A 289 -10.26 18.17 4.33
CA PHE A 289 -10.06 17.99 2.89
C PHE A 289 -11.29 17.38 2.21
N LYS A 290 -11.88 16.31 2.76
CA LYS A 290 -13.12 15.70 2.25
C LYS A 290 -14.28 16.68 2.21
N SER A 291 -14.38 17.56 3.22
CA SER A 291 -15.43 18.59 3.29
C SER A 291 -15.18 19.82 2.41
N GLY A 292 -14.04 19.90 1.71
CA GLY A 292 -13.65 21.06 0.91
C GLY A 292 -13.12 22.26 1.70
N ARG A 293 -13.05 22.18 3.03
CA ARG A 293 -12.46 23.24 3.89
C ARG A 293 -10.96 23.41 3.67
N VAL A 294 -10.28 22.31 3.32
CA VAL A 294 -8.90 22.32 2.85
C VAL A 294 -8.94 22.03 1.35
N ARG A 295 -8.34 22.92 0.57
CA ARG A 295 -8.25 22.83 -0.90
C ARG A 295 -7.12 21.90 -1.35
N VAL A 296 -6.02 21.88 -0.59
CA VAL A 296 -4.82 21.11 -0.92
C VAL A 296 -4.38 20.23 0.25
N LEU A 297 -4.34 18.91 0.05
CA LEU A 297 -3.77 17.98 1.01
C LEU A 297 -2.35 17.60 0.57
N VAL A 298 -1.34 17.93 1.37
CA VAL A 298 0.06 17.60 1.10
C VAL A 298 0.46 16.35 1.90
N ALA A 299 0.83 15.28 1.21
CA ALA A 299 1.07 13.99 1.82
C ALA A 299 2.43 13.39 1.46
N THR A 300 3.00 12.59 2.37
CA THR A 300 4.07 11.63 2.05
C THR A 300 3.47 10.29 1.64
N ASP A 301 4.16 9.48 0.83
CA ASP A 301 3.69 8.16 0.37
C ASP A 301 3.10 7.31 1.50
N ILE A 302 3.84 7.16 2.59
CA ILE A 302 3.43 6.35 3.75
C ILE A 302 2.11 6.83 4.35
N ALA A 303 1.88 8.14 4.36
CA ALA A 303 0.71 8.73 4.98
C ALA A 303 -0.49 8.87 4.04
N ALA A 304 -0.24 8.89 2.73
CA ALA A 304 -1.25 8.87 1.68
C ALA A 304 -1.75 7.45 1.37
N ARG A 305 -0.91 6.44 1.61
CA ARG A 305 -1.32 5.03 1.51
C ARG A 305 -2.46 4.79 2.50
N GLY A 306 -3.63 4.47 1.94
CA GLY A 306 -4.81 4.16 2.73
C GLY A 306 -5.69 5.36 3.11
N LEU A 307 -5.45 6.53 2.50
CA LEU A 307 -6.46 7.58 2.52
C LEU A 307 -7.56 7.22 1.52
N ASP A 308 -8.78 7.06 2.01
CA ASP A 308 -10.01 7.00 1.21
C ASP A 308 -10.33 8.41 0.72
N ILE A 309 -9.53 8.90 -0.23
CA ILE A 309 -9.79 10.15 -0.94
C ILE A 309 -9.67 9.87 -2.43
N GLU A 310 -10.65 9.14 -2.91
CA GLU A 310 -10.63 8.62 -4.26
C GLU A 310 -11.52 9.48 -5.15
N GLN A 311 -11.20 9.53 -6.44
CA GLN A 311 -11.87 10.40 -7.43
C GLN A 311 -11.52 11.88 -7.30
N LEU A 312 -10.28 12.19 -6.90
CA LEU A 312 -9.82 13.57 -6.96
C LEU A 312 -9.70 14.04 -8.42
N PRO A 313 -10.01 15.30 -8.73
CA PRO A 313 -9.78 15.83 -10.06
C PRO A 313 -8.28 15.88 -10.34
N GLN A 314 -7.46 16.25 -9.33
CA GLN A 314 -6.03 16.51 -9.49
C GLN A 314 -5.12 15.82 -8.47
N VAL A 315 -4.06 15.23 -9.00
CA VAL A 315 -2.92 14.72 -8.24
C VAL A 315 -1.64 15.40 -8.74
N VAL A 316 -0.82 15.91 -7.81
CA VAL A 316 0.47 16.54 -8.15
C VAL A 316 1.61 15.87 -7.41
N ASN A 317 2.58 15.33 -8.14
CA ASN A 317 3.86 14.89 -7.59
C ASN A 317 4.82 16.08 -7.57
N VAL A 318 4.95 16.76 -6.42
CA VAL A 318 5.99 17.79 -6.26
C VAL A 318 7.38 17.15 -6.25
N ASP A 319 7.49 15.99 -5.60
CA ASP A 319 8.68 15.14 -5.67
C ASP A 319 8.32 13.82 -6.34
N LEU A 320 9.16 13.31 -7.24
CA LEU A 320 8.96 11.94 -7.76
C LEU A 320 9.20 10.90 -6.65
N PRO A 321 8.46 9.77 -6.65
CA PRO A 321 8.71 8.68 -5.71
C PRO A 321 10.07 8.02 -5.96
N GLU A 322 10.70 7.51 -4.91
CA GLU A 322 11.94 6.73 -5.04
C GLU A 322 11.70 5.36 -5.68
N VAL A 323 10.50 4.79 -5.48
CA VAL A 323 10.09 3.50 -6.04
C VAL A 323 9.03 3.76 -7.12
N ALA A 324 9.29 3.33 -8.35
CA ALA A 324 8.42 3.60 -9.50
C ALA A 324 6.97 3.10 -9.29
N GLN A 325 6.78 1.99 -8.60
CA GLN A 325 5.45 1.43 -8.29
C GLN A 325 4.58 2.40 -7.49
N ASP A 326 5.19 3.23 -6.63
CA ASP A 326 4.45 4.24 -5.89
C ASP A 326 3.86 5.31 -6.81
N TYR A 327 4.48 5.60 -7.95
CA TYR A 327 3.91 6.54 -8.92
C TYR A 327 2.51 6.09 -9.36
N VAL A 328 2.35 4.81 -9.69
CA VAL A 328 1.05 4.22 -10.08
C VAL A 328 0.05 4.33 -8.93
N HIS A 329 0.50 4.12 -7.68
CA HIS A 329 -0.37 4.27 -6.50
C HIS A 329 -0.78 5.72 -6.23
N ARG A 330 0.10 6.69 -6.50
CA ARG A 330 -0.17 8.13 -6.34
C ARG A 330 -1.19 8.61 -7.36
N ILE A 331 -0.93 8.37 -8.65
CA ILE A 331 -1.83 8.81 -9.73
C ILE A 331 -3.15 8.05 -9.71
N GLY A 332 -3.15 6.83 -9.16
CA GLY A 332 -4.38 6.07 -8.94
C GLY A 332 -5.36 6.71 -7.96
N ARG A 333 -5.05 7.86 -7.34
CA ARG A 333 -6.00 8.64 -6.54
C ARG A 333 -6.96 9.49 -7.37
N THR A 334 -6.72 9.58 -8.67
CA THR A 334 -7.57 10.26 -9.66
C THR A 334 -8.04 9.29 -10.75
N GLY A 335 -9.01 9.70 -11.58
CA GLY A 335 -9.45 8.98 -12.78
C GLY A 335 -10.10 7.61 -12.55
N ARG A 336 -10.93 7.46 -11.50
CA ARG A 336 -11.64 6.20 -11.17
C ARG A 336 -13.12 6.25 -11.53
N ALA A 337 -13.76 5.08 -11.63
CA ALA A 337 -15.21 4.91 -11.85
C ALA A 337 -15.76 5.65 -13.09
N GLY A 338 -14.98 5.70 -14.18
CA GLY A 338 -15.37 6.36 -15.43
C GLY A 338 -15.06 7.86 -15.48
N ALA A 339 -14.65 8.49 -14.37
CA ALA A 339 -14.20 9.88 -14.36
C ALA A 339 -12.80 10.02 -14.98
N THR A 340 -12.55 11.14 -15.65
CA THR A 340 -11.21 11.53 -16.11
C THR A 340 -10.46 12.26 -15.01
N GLY A 341 -9.18 11.92 -14.84
CA GLY A 341 -8.30 12.52 -13.84
C GLY A 341 -7.05 13.12 -14.45
N GLN A 342 -6.40 14.08 -13.77
CA GLN A 342 -5.07 14.54 -14.19
C GLN A 342 -4.02 14.31 -13.10
N ALA A 343 -2.85 13.86 -13.56
CA ALA A 343 -1.69 13.63 -12.72
C ALA A 343 -0.47 14.35 -13.28
N ILE A 344 0.02 15.32 -12.50
CA ILE A 344 1.09 16.23 -12.91
C ILE A 344 2.32 15.92 -12.07
N SER A 345 3.50 15.87 -12.68
CA SER A 345 4.75 15.74 -11.92
C SER A 345 5.68 16.92 -12.18
N LEU A 346 6.15 17.54 -11.11
CA LEU A 346 7.14 18.62 -11.16
C LEU A 346 8.52 17.99 -11.07
N VAL A 347 9.31 18.05 -12.14
CA VAL A 347 10.53 17.25 -12.26
C VAL A 347 11.74 18.16 -12.43
N CYS A 348 12.72 18.03 -11.53
CA CYS A 348 14.02 18.69 -11.67
C CYS A 348 15.06 17.72 -12.22
N ALA A 349 16.20 18.23 -12.71
CA ALA A 349 17.27 17.43 -13.31
C ALA A 349 17.77 16.27 -12.41
N ASP A 350 17.84 16.49 -11.09
CA ASP A 350 18.26 15.48 -10.10
C ASP A 350 17.34 14.24 -10.04
N GLU A 351 16.10 14.34 -10.52
CA GLU A 351 15.11 13.27 -10.45
C GLU A 351 15.00 12.46 -11.75
N MET A 352 15.95 12.65 -12.67
CA MET A 352 16.01 11.90 -13.92
C MET A 352 16.01 10.37 -13.73
N PRO A 353 16.75 9.79 -12.75
CA PRO A 353 16.70 8.34 -12.52
C PRO A 353 15.29 7.85 -12.16
N GLN A 354 14.59 8.55 -11.26
CA GLN A 354 13.22 8.22 -10.85
C GLN A 354 12.25 8.33 -12.04
N LEU A 355 12.38 9.39 -12.86
CA LEU A 355 11.57 9.55 -14.07
C LEU A 355 11.76 8.36 -15.03
N GLN A 356 13.00 7.95 -15.29
CA GLN A 356 13.29 6.81 -16.18
C GLN A 356 12.71 5.49 -15.66
N ASP A 357 12.78 5.26 -14.35
CA ASP A 357 12.22 4.05 -13.76
C ASP A 357 10.69 4.04 -13.79
N ILE A 358 10.05 5.21 -13.62
CA ILE A 358 8.60 5.38 -13.78
C ILE A 358 8.17 5.11 -15.22
N GLU A 359 8.78 5.79 -16.20
CA GLU A 359 8.44 5.63 -17.62
C GLU A 359 8.71 4.19 -18.11
N ARG A 360 9.75 3.53 -17.57
CA ARG A 360 9.99 2.11 -17.80
C ARG A 360 8.91 1.24 -17.17
N LEU A 361 8.42 1.56 -15.97
CA LEU A 361 7.35 0.78 -15.35
C LEU A 361 6.04 0.89 -16.13
N ILE A 362 5.66 2.11 -16.52
CA ILE A 362 4.41 2.39 -17.23
C ILE A 362 4.50 2.20 -18.74
N GLN A 363 5.70 1.86 -19.25
CA GLN A 363 6.00 1.67 -20.68
C GLN A 363 5.54 2.85 -21.57
N THR A 364 5.60 4.07 -21.05
CA THR A 364 5.13 5.29 -21.71
C THR A 364 6.06 6.45 -21.36
N LEU A 365 6.47 7.26 -22.35
CA LEU A 365 7.16 8.53 -22.10
C LEU A 365 6.15 9.58 -21.70
N LEU A 366 6.39 10.27 -20.59
CA LEU A 366 5.47 11.30 -20.12
C LEU A 366 5.67 12.58 -20.95
N PRO A 367 4.59 13.17 -21.51
CA PRO A 367 4.67 14.44 -22.21
C PRO A 367 5.29 15.52 -21.32
N ARG A 368 6.17 16.34 -21.90
CA ARG A 368 6.82 17.44 -21.19
C ARG A 368 6.15 18.74 -21.59
N LYS A 369 5.71 19.52 -20.60
CA LYS A 369 5.09 20.83 -20.82
C LYS A 369 5.88 21.88 -20.04
N LEU A 370 6.47 22.85 -20.74
CA LEU A 370 7.07 24.00 -20.07
C LEU A 370 5.97 24.95 -19.60
N VAL A 371 6.27 25.74 -18.57
CA VAL A 371 5.36 26.77 -18.04
C VAL A 371 6.13 28.08 -18.03
N ASP A 372 5.57 29.09 -18.69
CA ASP A 372 6.18 30.41 -18.80
C ASP A 372 6.58 30.97 -17.43
N GLY A 373 7.84 31.39 -17.31
CA GLY A 373 8.42 31.93 -16.09
C GLY A 373 8.91 30.87 -15.09
N PHE A 374 8.87 29.59 -15.46
CA PHE A 374 9.34 28.46 -14.65
C PHE A 374 10.25 27.51 -15.44
N GLU A 375 10.79 27.97 -16.58
CA GLU A 375 11.74 27.22 -17.38
C GLU A 375 12.96 26.83 -16.53
N PRO A 376 13.36 25.55 -16.53
CA PRO A 376 14.47 25.12 -15.70
C PRO A 376 15.79 25.68 -16.26
N THR A 377 16.61 26.25 -15.40
CA THR A 377 17.97 26.65 -15.75
C THR A 377 18.84 25.45 -16.08
N GLN A 378 18.60 24.32 -15.42
CA GLN A 378 19.24 23.05 -15.73
C GLN A 378 18.29 22.15 -16.52
N SER A 379 18.57 21.97 -17.81
CA SER A 379 17.71 21.18 -18.70
C SER A 379 17.53 19.74 -18.21
N LEU A 380 16.29 19.27 -18.22
CA LEU A 380 15.94 17.88 -17.94
C LEU A 380 16.17 17.05 -19.22
N PRO A 381 17.14 16.12 -19.26
CA PRO A 381 17.46 15.37 -20.48
C PRO A 381 16.28 14.52 -20.97
N GLU A 382 16.19 14.26 -22.27
CA GLU A 382 15.19 13.33 -22.82
C GLU A 382 15.39 11.90 -22.31
N SER A 383 14.29 11.25 -21.96
CA SER A 383 14.25 9.86 -21.57
C SER A 383 14.10 8.95 -22.78
N ARG A 384 14.56 7.70 -22.65
CA ARG A 384 14.41 6.65 -23.67
C ARG A 384 13.71 5.47 -23.05
N LEU A 385 12.63 4.99 -23.69
CA LEU A 385 11.95 3.77 -23.24
C LEU A 385 12.89 2.58 -23.36
N ARG A 386 13.01 1.84 -22.26
CA ARG A 386 13.71 0.56 -22.20
C ARG A 386 12.70 -0.52 -21.81
N ALA A 387 12.96 -1.75 -22.23
CA ALA A 387 12.16 -2.88 -21.78
C ALA A 387 12.18 -3.00 -20.24
N PRO A 388 11.10 -3.50 -19.61
CA PRO A 388 11.10 -3.77 -18.17
C PRO A 388 12.26 -4.68 -17.80
N ALA A 389 12.97 -4.37 -16.71
CA ALA A 389 14.05 -5.23 -16.25
C ALA A 389 13.46 -6.59 -15.87
N SER A 390 13.89 -7.65 -16.56
CA SER A 390 13.53 -9.01 -16.17
C SER A 390 14.13 -9.31 -14.79
N PRO A 391 13.41 -9.99 -13.88
CA PRO A 391 13.95 -10.36 -12.59
C PRO A 391 15.25 -11.14 -12.81
N LYS A 392 16.35 -10.68 -12.23
CA LYS A 392 17.61 -11.43 -12.25
C LYS A 392 17.33 -12.76 -11.56
N LYS A 393 17.22 -13.85 -12.34
CA LYS A 393 17.18 -15.21 -11.79
C LYS A 393 18.35 -15.34 -10.80
N PRO A 394 18.13 -15.79 -9.56
CA PRO A 394 19.22 -16.03 -8.64
C PRO A 394 20.21 -16.98 -9.32
N LYS A 395 21.49 -16.57 -9.36
CA LYS A 395 22.56 -17.43 -9.88
C LYS A 395 22.51 -18.73 -9.06
N LYS A 396 22.14 -19.84 -9.71
CA LYS A 396 22.25 -21.17 -9.10
C LYS A 396 23.68 -21.31 -8.54
N PRO A 397 23.86 -21.69 -7.27
CA PRO A 397 25.18 -22.05 -6.79
C PRO A 397 25.71 -23.17 -7.69
N ARG A 398 26.94 -23.00 -8.19
CA ARG A 398 27.65 -24.07 -8.91
C ARG A 398 27.76 -25.24 -7.94
N SER A 399 27.05 -26.31 -8.20
CA SER A 399 27.27 -27.59 -7.55
C SER A 399 28.62 -28.12 -8.04
N ASP A 400 29.61 -28.17 -7.15
CA ASP A 400 30.81 -28.99 -7.36
C ASP A 400 30.37 -30.44 -7.44
N GLY A 401 30.35 -30.98 -8.67
CA GLY A 401 30.10 -32.39 -8.92
C GLY A 401 31.26 -33.25 -8.41
N PRO A 402 31.02 -34.52 -8.07
CA PRO A 402 32.00 -35.36 -7.40
C PRO A 402 33.14 -35.72 -8.35
N ARG A 403 34.39 -35.52 -7.90
CA ARG A 403 35.58 -36.11 -8.51
C ARG A 403 35.54 -37.63 -8.29
N ASN A 404 35.47 -38.40 -9.37
CA ASN A 404 35.91 -39.80 -9.36
C ASN A 404 37.30 -39.93 -10.00
N PRO A 405 38.17 -40.84 -9.50
CA PRO A 405 39.57 -40.94 -9.88
C PRO A 405 39.87 -42.09 -10.88
N ALA A 406 41.14 -42.13 -11.32
CA ALA A 406 41.82 -43.18 -12.11
C ALA A 406 41.64 -43.05 -13.64
N MET A 407 42.60 -43.36 -14.52
CA MET A 407 43.93 -43.97 -14.39
C MET A 407 44.70 -43.74 -15.72
N THR A 408 46.03 -43.62 -15.63
CA THR A 408 47.08 -44.08 -16.58
C THR A 408 46.98 -43.82 -18.10
N GLY A 409 48.02 -43.17 -18.63
CA GLY A 409 48.40 -43.23 -20.04
C GLY A 409 49.62 -42.36 -20.33
N SER A 410 50.77 -42.99 -20.53
CA SER A 410 52.07 -42.45 -20.90
C SER A 410 52.07 -41.74 -22.26
N ASP A 411 52.81 -40.64 -22.42
CA ASP A 411 54.12 -40.62 -23.09
C ASP A 411 54.67 -39.19 -23.36
N SER A 412 55.82 -38.95 -22.75
CA SER A 412 57.10 -38.50 -23.33
C SER A 412 57.26 -37.24 -24.22
N ALA A 413 58.26 -36.44 -23.79
CA ALA A 413 59.17 -35.54 -24.53
C ALA A 413 58.65 -34.14 -24.96
N ALA A 414 59.37 -33.01 -24.84
CA ALA A 414 60.71 -32.69 -24.35
C ALA A 414 60.86 -31.15 -24.19
N ALA A 415 61.97 -30.75 -23.54
CA ALA A 415 62.68 -29.46 -23.61
C ALA A 415 62.29 -28.30 -22.66
N ALA A 416 63.00 -28.27 -21.52
CA ALA A 416 63.52 -27.05 -20.85
C ALA A 416 64.88 -26.66 -21.51
N PRO A 417 65.65 -25.61 -21.10
CA PRO A 417 65.56 -24.77 -19.89
C PRO A 417 65.76 -23.25 -20.16
N THR A 418 65.58 -22.36 -19.18
CA THR A 418 66.66 -21.85 -18.32
C THR A 418 66.12 -20.75 -17.39
N GLY A 419 66.75 -20.58 -16.21
CA GLY A 419 66.73 -19.29 -15.50
C GLY A 419 66.20 -19.29 -14.07
N THR A 420 66.82 -20.06 -13.17
CA THR A 420 66.64 -19.98 -11.71
C THR A 420 67.30 -18.76 -11.10
N LYS A 421 66.69 -18.16 -10.06
CA LYS A 421 67.24 -18.02 -8.68
C LYS A 421 66.24 -17.21 -7.82
N ARG A 422 65.65 -17.82 -6.78
CA ARG A 422 66.11 -17.86 -5.37
C ARG A 422 66.07 -16.47 -4.70
N ARG A 423 65.63 -16.29 -3.45
CA ARG A 423 64.99 -17.11 -2.42
C ARG A 423 64.78 -16.14 -1.24
N ARG A 424 63.73 -16.39 -0.45
CA ARG A 424 63.67 -16.29 1.02
C ARG A 424 63.68 -14.92 1.71
N SER A 425 62.50 -14.63 2.26
CA SER A 425 62.19 -14.50 3.70
C SER A 425 63.05 -13.58 4.57
N ARG A 426 62.38 -12.62 5.24
CA ARG A 426 62.31 -12.63 6.71
C ARG A 426 61.20 -11.72 7.23
N ASN A 427 60.82 -12.08 8.44
CA ASN A 427 59.62 -11.76 9.20
C ASN A 427 59.93 -10.64 10.22
N LYS A 428 58.88 -9.95 10.71
CA LYS A 428 58.81 -9.06 11.91
C LYS A 428 59.54 -7.71 11.76
N ARG A 429 59.03 -6.56 12.23
CA ARG A 429 58.27 -6.24 13.45
C ARG A 429 57.65 -4.83 13.34
N ARG A 430 56.54 -4.58 14.05
CA ARG A 430 56.00 -3.25 14.43
C ARG A 430 57.05 -2.38 15.16
N PRO A 431 56.87 -1.06 15.22
CA PRO A 431 56.23 -0.48 16.41
C PRO A 431 55.22 0.66 16.14
N SER A 432 54.42 0.89 17.18
CA SER A 432 53.49 1.97 17.44
C SER A 432 54.13 3.36 17.54
N SER A 433 53.37 4.41 17.23
CA SER A 433 53.36 5.66 18.02
C SER A 433 52.11 6.51 17.73
N SER A 434 51.39 6.79 18.82
CA SER A 434 50.61 8.00 19.13
C SER A 434 51.56 9.21 19.26
N VAL A 435 51.23 10.51 19.27
CA VAL A 435 50.12 11.34 19.75
C VAL A 435 50.29 12.72 19.07
N ALA A 436 49.19 13.39 18.72
CA ALA A 436 48.89 14.82 18.99
C ALA A 436 47.46 15.10 18.53
#